data_AF-A0A0E4C8X3-F1
#
_entry.id   AF-A0A0E4C8X3-F1
#
_cell.length_a   1.000
_cell.length_b   1.000
_cell.length_c   1.000
_cell.angle_alpha   90.00
_cell.angle_beta   90.00
_cell.angle_gamma   90.00
#
_symmetry.space_group_name_H-M   'P 1'
#
loop_
_entity.id
_entity.type
_entity.pdbx_description
1 polymer ?
#
loop_
_entity_poly.entity_id
_entity_poly.type
_entity_poly.pdbx_seq_one_letter_code
_entity_poly.pdbx_strand_id
1 'polypeptide(L)'
;MAGVQVGLNSLYYAVLTSDTPLAATYNSPVAIAGAINAKISPKSNTETLYCDDGPDETVTSLGEIDVEFEAKDIDLNTQAALLGHSVTGGVLVKKSTDTAPYVALGFKSKKSNGSYRYVWLYKGKFALQEQEYQTAEDKPKFQTPKIKGTFIKRTFDNAWQKIGDEDHPDWTASTGTNWFTAVDGAAPAPLTVTISPVDGSSGVAADANLTWTFANAIQATDVTAANFILLKADDGSLIAGVLSINSEHKVVTFNPASNLAPGADYIMVCTQGVRDIYGQNLATASIGSFTTAV
;
A
#
# COMPACT_ATOMS: atom_id res chain seq x y z
N MET A 1 9.48 -6.50 -24.17
CA MET A 1 10.65 -7.36 -23.86
C MET A 1 11.14 -6.97 -22.47
N ALA A 2 11.19 -7.91 -21.53
CA ALA A 2 11.59 -7.62 -20.15
C ALA A 2 13.07 -7.20 -20.10
N GLY A 3 13.35 -5.99 -19.61
CA GLY A 3 14.72 -5.48 -19.47
C GLY A 3 15.39 -5.97 -18.19
N VAL A 4 16.70 -6.18 -18.23
CA VAL A 4 17.53 -6.53 -17.06
C VAL A 4 17.98 -5.24 -16.37
N GLN A 5 18.14 -5.25 -15.04
CA GLN A 5 18.64 -4.09 -14.29
C GLN A 5 20.10 -3.78 -14.68
N VAL A 6 20.38 -2.53 -15.04
CA VAL A 6 21.69 -2.07 -15.54
C VAL A 6 22.26 -0.87 -14.78
N GLY A 7 21.53 -0.28 -13.82
CA GLY A 7 22.09 0.76 -12.98
C GLY A 7 21.17 1.27 -11.89
N LEU A 8 21.73 1.78 -10.80
CA LEU A 8 21.00 2.44 -9.71
C LEU A 8 21.02 3.96 -9.92
N ASN A 9 19.92 4.63 -9.60
CA ASN A 9 19.82 6.09 -9.71
C ASN A 9 18.81 6.64 -8.67
N SER A 10 19.01 7.91 -8.30
CA SER A 10 18.05 8.73 -7.57
C SER A 10 17.58 8.07 -6.26
N LEU A 11 18.49 7.98 -5.30
CA LEU A 11 18.21 7.48 -3.96
C LEU A 11 17.53 8.59 -3.14
N TYR A 12 16.48 8.25 -2.40
CA TYR A 12 15.71 9.12 -1.53
C TYR A 12 15.48 8.44 -0.18
N TYR A 13 15.39 9.23 0.88
CA TYR A 13 14.92 8.76 2.17
C TYR A 13 13.78 9.65 2.69
N ALA A 14 12.94 9.10 3.55
CA ALA A 14 11.90 9.86 4.25
C ALA A 14 11.76 9.35 5.68
N VAL A 15 11.78 10.24 6.66
CA VAL A 15 11.64 9.86 8.07
C VAL A 15 10.18 9.52 8.38
N LEU A 16 9.94 8.37 9.01
CA LEU A 16 8.63 7.94 9.45
C LEU A 16 8.27 8.67 10.76
N THR A 17 7.19 9.43 10.74
CA THR A 17 6.69 10.22 11.89
C THR A 17 5.67 9.45 12.73
N SER A 18 4.81 8.64 12.10
CA SER A 18 3.86 7.77 12.79
C SER A 18 3.48 6.58 11.89
N ASP A 19 3.29 5.41 12.49
CA ASP A 19 2.80 4.20 11.83
C ASP A 19 1.69 3.60 12.70
N THR A 20 0.46 3.85 12.29
CA THR A 20 -0.76 3.35 12.95
C THR A 20 -1.44 2.34 12.04
N PRO A 21 -2.33 1.47 12.57
CA PRO A 21 -3.13 0.57 11.73
C PRO A 21 -3.99 1.29 10.66
N LEU A 22 -4.15 2.61 10.74
CA LEU A 22 -4.98 3.41 9.83
C LEU A 22 -4.17 4.26 8.83
N ALA A 23 -2.92 4.59 9.15
CA ALA A 23 -2.05 5.41 8.29
C ALA A 23 -0.58 5.35 8.71
N ALA A 24 0.32 5.54 7.74
CA ALA A 24 1.74 5.77 7.95
C ALA A 24 2.14 7.15 7.43
N THR A 25 2.63 8.03 8.30
CA THR A 25 2.98 9.41 7.94
C THR A 25 4.48 9.58 7.86
N TYR A 26 4.94 10.19 6.78
CA TYR A 26 6.35 10.41 6.50
C TYR A 26 6.63 11.90 6.28
N ASN A 27 7.86 12.30 6.60
CA ASN A 27 8.39 13.58 6.14
C ASN A 27 8.56 13.58 4.61
N SER A 28 8.68 14.76 4.03
CA SER A 28 8.97 14.91 2.60
C SER A 28 10.25 14.15 2.21
N PRO A 29 10.25 13.36 1.12
CA PRO A 29 11.43 12.64 0.68
C PRO A 29 12.61 13.58 0.37
N VAL A 30 13.79 13.23 0.86
CA VAL A 30 15.04 13.96 0.65
C VAL A 30 15.98 13.11 -0.20
N ALA A 31 16.55 13.69 -1.24
CA ALA A 31 17.47 12.99 -2.15
C ALA A 31 18.84 12.79 -1.52
N ILE A 32 19.41 11.59 -1.67
CA ILE A 32 20.80 11.26 -1.35
C ILE A 32 21.62 11.28 -2.64
N ALA A 33 22.66 12.10 -2.67
CA ALA A 33 23.45 12.31 -3.87
C ALA A 33 24.38 11.12 -4.17
N GLY A 34 24.35 10.68 -5.44
CA GLY A 34 25.31 9.72 -5.98
C GLY A 34 25.12 8.29 -5.47
N ALA A 35 23.96 7.69 -5.71
CA ALA A 35 23.72 6.28 -5.41
C ALA A 35 24.69 5.35 -6.18
N ILE A 36 25.34 4.42 -5.48
CA ILE A 36 26.34 3.51 -6.05
C ILE A 36 25.83 2.07 -6.03
N ASN A 37 25.38 1.61 -4.86
CA ASN A 37 24.92 0.24 -4.66
C ASN A 37 23.74 0.21 -3.69
N ALA A 38 22.84 -0.75 -3.88
CA ALA A 38 21.74 -1.03 -2.97
C ALA A 38 21.47 -2.54 -2.99
N LYS A 39 21.64 -3.18 -1.83
CA LYS A 39 21.42 -4.60 -1.62
C LYS A 39 20.28 -4.77 -0.64
N ILE A 40 19.30 -5.59 -1.01
CA ILE A 40 18.13 -5.92 -0.19
C ILE A 40 18.12 -7.43 0.00
N SER A 41 18.15 -7.89 1.25
CA SER A 41 18.21 -9.30 1.64
C SER A 41 17.06 -9.63 2.61
N PRO A 42 15.86 -9.99 2.11
CA PRO A 42 14.77 -10.39 2.98
C PRO A 42 15.05 -11.76 3.60
N LYS A 43 14.88 -11.89 4.92
CA LYS A 43 14.94 -13.18 5.63
C LYS A 43 13.53 -13.70 5.87
N SER A 44 13.37 -15.02 5.83
CA SER A 44 12.13 -15.71 6.20
C SER A 44 12.42 -16.73 7.29
N ASN A 45 11.56 -16.79 8.29
CA ASN A 45 11.58 -17.85 9.31
C ASN A 45 10.62 -18.95 8.86
N THR A 46 11.14 -20.15 8.63
CA THR A 46 10.35 -21.34 8.30
C THR A 46 10.39 -22.28 9.48
N GLU A 47 9.22 -22.70 9.95
CA GLU A 47 9.07 -23.74 10.97
C GLU A 47 8.33 -24.92 10.34
N THR A 48 8.91 -26.11 10.47
CA THR A 48 8.37 -27.36 9.89
C THR A 48 7.90 -28.25 11.03
N LEU A 49 6.61 -28.55 11.06
CA LEU A 49 6.02 -29.59 11.89
C LEU A 49 6.33 -30.96 11.25
N TYR A 50 6.79 -31.91 12.06
CA TYR A 50 7.07 -33.28 11.60
C TYR A 50 6.07 -34.25 12.24
N CYS A 51 5.44 -35.11 11.42
CA CYS A 51 4.58 -36.21 11.83
C CYS A 51 4.97 -37.48 11.06
N ASP A 52 4.85 -38.66 11.67
CA ASP A 52 5.14 -39.96 11.04
C ASP A 52 6.48 -40.02 10.29
N ASP A 53 7.56 -39.59 10.95
CA ASP A 53 8.93 -39.55 10.40
C ASP A 53 9.10 -38.70 9.13
N GLY A 54 8.18 -37.75 8.87
CA GLY A 54 8.23 -36.84 7.74
C GLY A 54 7.75 -35.42 8.06
N PRO A 55 8.05 -34.42 7.20
CA PRO A 55 7.48 -33.09 7.34
C PRO A 55 5.97 -33.13 7.00
N ASP A 56 5.15 -32.65 7.92
CA ASP A 56 3.69 -32.61 7.81
C ASP A 56 3.21 -31.23 7.33
N GLU A 57 3.57 -30.18 8.07
CA GLU A 57 3.16 -28.80 7.78
C GLU A 57 4.36 -27.85 7.87
N THR A 58 4.45 -26.87 6.97
CA THR A 58 5.47 -25.83 7.05
C THR A 58 4.81 -24.47 7.14
N VAL A 59 5.12 -23.70 8.18
CA VAL A 59 4.67 -22.32 8.35
C VAL A 59 5.85 -21.39 8.07
N THR A 60 5.68 -20.48 7.12
CA THR A 60 6.70 -19.49 6.78
C THR A 60 6.21 -18.10 7.17
N SER A 61 7.02 -17.38 7.95
CA SER A 61 6.79 -15.97 8.28
C SER A 61 7.91 -15.09 7.72
N LEU A 62 7.54 -13.89 7.26
CA LEU A 62 8.51 -12.87 6.87
C LEU A 62 9.29 -12.40 8.11
N GLY A 63 10.60 -12.51 8.05
CA GLY A 63 11.52 -12.04 9.09
C GLY A 63 12.01 -10.62 8.82
N GLU A 64 13.16 -10.28 9.41
CA GLU A 64 13.85 -9.02 9.19
C GLU A 64 14.44 -8.91 7.78
N ILE A 65 14.53 -7.69 7.26
CA ILE A 65 15.02 -7.42 5.90
C ILE A 65 16.29 -6.57 6.00
N ASP A 66 17.43 -7.17 5.69
CA ASP A 66 18.69 -6.44 5.72
C ASP A 66 18.88 -5.64 4.44
N VAL A 67 19.12 -4.34 4.59
CA VAL A 67 19.33 -3.40 3.50
C VAL A 67 20.68 -2.74 3.67
N GLU A 68 21.51 -2.81 2.65
CA GLU A 68 22.81 -2.12 2.59
C GLU A 68 22.82 -1.20 1.38
N PHE A 69 23.15 0.07 1.58
CA PHE A 69 23.32 1.00 0.46
C PHE A 69 24.64 1.76 0.56
N GLU A 70 25.16 2.12 -0.61
CA GLU A 70 26.40 2.86 -0.80
C GLU A 70 26.09 4.10 -1.63
N ALA A 71 26.62 5.24 -1.20
CA ALA A 71 26.48 6.52 -1.90
C ALA A 71 27.84 7.21 -2.03
N LYS A 72 27.95 8.14 -2.98
CA LYS A 72 29.14 8.96 -3.19
C LYS A 72 29.45 9.80 -1.95
N ASP A 73 28.43 10.41 -1.39
CA ASP A 73 28.52 11.23 -0.19
C ASP A 73 27.20 11.17 0.58
N ILE A 74 27.30 11.10 1.90
CA ILE A 74 26.16 11.18 2.80
C ILE A 74 26.43 12.38 3.68
N ASP A 75 25.77 13.50 3.37
CA ASP A 75 26.00 14.76 4.06
C ASP A 75 25.62 14.66 5.55
N LEU A 76 26.17 15.56 6.35
CA LEU A 76 25.98 15.56 7.80
C LEU A 76 24.50 15.68 8.20
N ASN A 77 23.67 16.38 7.42
CA ASN A 77 22.24 16.51 7.75
C ASN A 77 21.50 15.21 7.45
N THR A 78 21.82 14.52 6.34
CA THR A 78 21.28 13.18 6.07
C THR A 78 21.74 12.16 7.10
N GLN A 79 23.01 12.17 7.50
CA GLN A 79 23.49 11.30 8.59
C GLN A 79 22.71 11.54 9.88
N ALA A 80 22.47 12.80 10.23
CA ALA A 80 21.70 13.16 11.40
C ALA A 80 20.23 12.72 11.31
N ALA A 81 19.59 12.90 10.16
CA ALA A 81 18.21 12.46 9.95
C ALA A 81 18.05 10.93 9.95
N LEU A 82 19.00 10.20 9.38
CA LEU A 82 18.96 8.73 9.29
C LEU A 82 19.31 8.04 10.62
N LEU A 83 20.24 8.61 11.39
CA LEU A 83 20.78 8.00 12.62
C LEU A 83 20.27 8.66 13.91
N GLY A 84 19.51 9.75 13.82
CA GLY A 84 18.96 10.47 14.98
C GLY A 84 19.96 11.40 15.68
N HIS A 85 21.06 11.77 15.02
CA HIS A 85 22.05 12.69 15.58
C HIS A 85 21.60 14.15 15.47
N SER A 86 22.29 15.04 16.19
CA SER A 86 22.07 16.48 16.10
C SER A 86 23.26 17.17 15.40
N VAL A 87 22.97 18.09 14.48
CA VAL A 87 23.98 18.95 13.84
C VAL A 87 23.81 20.35 14.38
N THR A 88 24.85 20.90 15.00
CA THR A 88 24.89 22.32 15.42
C THR A 88 26.16 22.95 14.86
N GLY A 89 26.02 24.02 14.07
CA GLY A 89 27.16 24.75 13.51
C GLY A 89 28.06 23.93 12.57
N GLY A 90 27.51 22.91 11.89
CA GLY A 90 28.28 22.03 10.99
C GLY A 90 29.03 20.89 11.69
N VAL A 91 28.87 20.73 13.01
CA VAL A 91 29.41 19.60 13.77
C VAL A 91 28.30 18.63 14.10
N LEU A 92 28.47 17.37 13.68
CA LEU A 92 27.57 16.28 14.03
C LEU A 92 27.99 15.71 15.38
N VAL A 93 27.14 15.85 16.39
CA VAL A 93 27.37 15.31 17.73
C VAL A 93 26.64 13.98 17.85
N LYS A 94 27.40 12.89 18.02
CA LYS A 94 26.87 11.54 18.26
C LYS A 94 26.79 11.30 19.77
N LYS A 95 25.60 11.11 20.32
CA LYS A 95 25.43 10.67 21.71
C LYS A 95 25.09 9.19 21.75
N SER A 96 25.52 8.49 22.79
CA SER A 96 25.16 7.09 23.03
C SER A 96 23.66 6.88 23.30
N THR A 97 22.92 7.95 23.60
CA THR A 97 21.47 7.96 23.82
C THR A 97 20.67 8.22 22.55
N ASP A 98 21.32 8.49 21.41
CA ASP A 98 20.62 8.80 20.16
C ASP A 98 19.95 7.54 19.62
N THR A 99 18.64 7.61 19.45
CA THR A 99 17.85 6.53 18.85
C THR A 99 17.59 6.83 17.38
N ALA A 100 18.15 6.00 16.49
CA ALA A 100 17.86 6.12 15.06
C ALA A 100 16.35 5.97 14.79
N PRO A 101 15.73 6.92 14.06
CA PRO A 101 14.32 6.85 13.72
C PRO A 101 14.05 5.77 12.67
N TYR A 102 12.78 5.41 12.52
CA TYR A 102 12.36 4.63 11.36
C TYR A 102 12.32 5.52 10.12
N VAL A 103 12.73 4.98 8.99
CA VAL A 103 12.82 5.69 7.72
C VAL A 103 12.37 4.79 6.57
N ALA A 104 11.80 5.41 5.54
CA ALA A 104 11.59 4.80 4.24
C ALA A 104 12.78 5.10 3.32
N LEU A 105 13.13 4.14 2.46
CA LEU A 105 14.20 4.26 1.47
C LEU A 105 13.64 4.00 0.06
N GLY A 106 13.83 4.94 -0.85
CA GLY A 106 13.33 4.87 -2.21
C GLY A 106 14.44 5.03 -3.23
N PHE A 107 14.40 4.28 -4.34
CA PHE A 107 15.34 4.46 -5.44
C PHE A 107 14.73 4.02 -6.77
N LYS A 108 15.36 4.38 -7.88
CA LYS A 108 15.04 3.79 -9.19
C LYS A 108 16.24 3.08 -9.80
N SER A 109 15.97 1.99 -10.52
CA SER A 109 16.96 1.21 -11.23
C SER A 109 16.66 1.28 -12.72
N LYS A 110 17.65 1.65 -13.54
CA LYS A 110 17.52 1.66 -15.01
C LYS A 110 17.57 0.22 -15.51
N LYS A 111 16.74 -0.12 -16.50
CA LYS A 111 16.77 -1.40 -17.21
C LYS A 111 17.43 -1.28 -18.58
N SER A 112 17.87 -2.41 -19.14
CA SER A 112 18.50 -2.50 -20.46
C SER A 112 17.59 -2.07 -21.62
N ASN A 113 16.28 -2.10 -21.43
CA ASN A 113 15.28 -1.63 -22.39
C ASN A 113 15.04 -0.10 -22.33
N GLY A 114 15.75 0.63 -21.46
CA GLY A 114 15.61 2.08 -21.30
C GLY A 114 14.58 2.51 -20.25
N SER A 115 13.70 1.60 -19.82
CA SER A 115 12.70 1.81 -18.77
C SER A 115 13.32 1.82 -17.36
N TYR A 116 12.62 2.40 -16.39
CA TYR A 116 13.00 2.37 -14.97
C TYR A 116 12.14 1.40 -14.14
N ARG A 117 12.78 0.78 -13.14
CA ARG A 117 12.12 0.11 -12.00
C ARG A 117 12.24 1.02 -10.78
N TYR A 118 11.12 1.42 -10.23
CA TYR A 118 11.06 2.18 -8.99
C TYR A 118 10.87 1.24 -7.80
N VAL A 119 11.50 1.56 -6.67
CA VAL A 119 11.44 0.77 -5.44
C VAL A 119 11.27 1.71 -4.25
N TRP A 120 10.38 1.35 -3.33
CA TRP A 120 10.26 1.91 -1.98
C TRP A 120 10.34 0.79 -0.95
N LEU A 121 11.09 1.02 0.11
CA LEU A 121 11.12 0.24 1.34
C LEU A 121 10.56 1.12 2.46
N TYR A 122 9.58 0.66 3.21
CA TYR A 122 8.71 1.58 3.94
C TYR A 122 9.10 1.86 5.39
N LYS A 123 9.68 0.89 6.09
CA LYS A 123 9.97 1.02 7.52
C LYS A 123 11.25 0.29 7.85
N GLY A 124 12.35 1.02 7.91
CA GLY A 124 13.64 0.50 8.33
C GLY A 124 14.34 1.39 9.32
N LYS A 125 15.27 0.81 10.07
CA LYS A 125 16.13 1.52 11.00
C LYS A 125 17.57 1.28 10.58
N PHE A 126 18.30 2.36 10.34
CA PHE A 126 19.70 2.25 9.97
C PHE A 126 20.58 2.01 11.19
N ALA A 127 21.56 1.13 11.03
CA ALA A 127 22.64 0.92 11.95
C ALA A 127 23.72 1.98 11.74
N LEU A 128 24.62 2.09 12.72
CA LEU A 128 25.75 3.00 12.64
C LEU A 128 26.61 2.68 11.39
N GLN A 129 26.98 3.74 10.68
CA GLN A 129 27.84 3.70 9.50
C GLN A 129 29.20 3.05 9.81
N GLU A 130 29.65 2.16 8.92
CA GLU A 130 31.05 1.74 8.86
C GLU A 130 31.84 2.83 8.11
N GLN A 131 32.88 3.36 8.74
CA GLN A 131 33.76 4.35 8.12
C GLN A 131 35.14 3.72 7.91
N GLU A 132 35.59 3.74 6.65
CA GLU A 132 36.92 3.30 6.28
C GLU A 132 37.71 4.53 5.80
N TYR A 133 38.91 4.74 6.35
CA TYR A 133 39.81 5.82 5.99
C TYR A 133 41.13 5.22 5.49
N GLN A 134 41.53 5.55 4.26
CA GLN A 134 42.71 5.01 3.60
C GLN A 134 43.53 6.16 3.01
N THR A 135 44.84 6.08 3.16
CA THR A 135 45.78 7.03 2.56
C THR A 135 45.78 6.90 1.04
N ALA A 136 46.06 8.00 0.33
CA ALA A 136 46.18 7.97 -1.13
C ALA A 136 47.31 7.02 -1.57
N GLU A 137 46.99 6.04 -2.42
CA GLU A 137 47.94 5.15 -3.09
C GLU A 137 48.19 5.63 -4.54
N ASP A 138 49.19 5.06 -5.24
CA ASP A 138 49.53 5.35 -6.66
C ASP A 138 48.33 5.20 -7.63
N LYS A 139 47.29 4.46 -7.21
CA LYS A 139 45.99 4.43 -7.87
C LYS A 139 44.92 5.00 -6.92
N PRO A 140 44.16 6.03 -7.32
CA PRO A 140 43.11 6.57 -6.48
C PRO A 140 42.01 5.52 -6.26
N LYS A 141 41.86 5.04 -5.02
CA LYS A 141 40.69 4.27 -4.56
C LYS A 141 39.70 5.26 -3.96
N PHE A 142 38.48 5.29 -4.49
CA PHE A 142 37.41 6.09 -3.90
C PHE A 142 36.88 5.41 -2.65
N GLN A 143 36.87 6.13 -1.54
CA GLN A 143 36.22 5.69 -0.32
C GLN A 143 34.78 6.16 -0.34
N THR A 144 33.84 5.23 -0.23
CA THR A 144 32.41 5.54 -0.32
C THR A 144 31.72 5.06 0.95
N PRO A 145 30.92 5.92 1.62
CA PRO A 145 30.22 5.54 2.83
C PRO A 145 29.19 4.44 2.56
N LYS A 146 29.18 3.44 3.45
CA LYS A 146 28.19 2.35 3.45
C LYS A 146 27.29 2.46 4.67
N ILE A 147 25.99 2.30 4.46
CA ILE A 147 25.01 2.26 5.55
C ILE A 147 24.21 0.96 5.44
N LYS A 148 24.15 0.24 6.56
CA LYS A 148 23.32 -0.95 6.75
C LYS A 148 22.11 -0.60 7.58
N GLY A 149 20.98 -1.21 7.30
CA GLY A 149 19.75 -1.03 8.08
C GLY A 149 18.85 -2.24 7.99
N THR A 150 17.98 -2.35 8.97
CA THR A 150 17.02 -3.45 9.07
C THR A 150 15.62 -2.90 8.82
N PHE A 151 14.94 -3.46 7.83
CA PHE A 151 13.58 -3.13 7.44
C PHE A 151 12.60 -4.19 7.92
N ILE A 152 11.40 -3.72 8.26
CA ILE A 152 10.27 -4.53 8.71
C ILE A 152 9.01 -4.09 7.95
N LYS A 153 7.97 -4.92 8.00
CA LYS A 153 6.65 -4.54 7.50
C LYS A 153 6.04 -3.39 8.30
N ARG A 154 5.23 -2.57 7.63
CA ARG A 154 4.41 -1.53 8.29
C ARG A 154 3.29 -2.14 9.12
N THR A 155 2.85 -1.40 10.13
CA THR A 155 1.65 -1.76 10.91
C THR A 155 0.36 -1.38 10.17
N PHE A 156 0.40 -0.36 9.31
CA PHE A 156 -0.73 0.08 8.47
C PHE A 156 -1.25 -1.02 7.51
N ASP A 157 -0.40 -1.52 6.60
CA ASP A 157 -0.81 -2.37 5.48
C ASP A 157 -0.06 -3.71 5.41
N ASN A 158 0.78 -4.02 6.40
CA ASN A 158 1.73 -5.13 6.36
C ASN A 158 2.69 -5.10 5.16
N ALA A 159 2.75 -4.01 4.38
CA ALA A 159 3.67 -3.89 3.26
C ALA A 159 5.05 -3.48 3.77
N TRP A 160 6.08 -4.10 3.20
CA TRP A 160 7.48 -3.77 3.48
C TRP A 160 8.16 -3.12 2.28
N GLN A 161 7.71 -3.42 1.06
CA GLN A 161 8.23 -2.89 -0.20
C GLN A 161 7.12 -2.57 -1.19
N LYS A 162 7.36 -1.58 -2.05
CA LYS A 162 6.60 -1.31 -3.28
C LYS A 162 7.56 -1.25 -4.46
N ILE A 163 7.19 -1.91 -5.55
CA ILE A 163 7.95 -1.92 -6.80
C ILE A 163 7.03 -1.44 -7.92
N GLY A 164 7.55 -0.57 -8.78
CA GLY A 164 6.87 -0.08 -9.98
C GLY A 164 7.75 -0.28 -11.20
N ASP A 165 7.19 -0.76 -12.29
CA ASP A 165 7.92 -1.04 -13.53
C ASP A 165 7.30 -0.25 -14.68
N GLU A 166 8.09 0.63 -15.33
CA GLU A 166 7.58 1.47 -16.43
C GLU A 166 7.21 0.68 -17.69
N ASP A 167 7.74 -0.55 -17.83
CA ASP A 167 7.44 -1.46 -18.93
C ASP A 167 6.15 -2.27 -18.71
N HIS A 168 5.46 -2.09 -17.58
CA HIS A 168 4.17 -2.74 -17.33
C HIS A 168 3.03 -2.02 -18.07
N PRO A 169 2.09 -2.73 -18.71
CA PRO A 169 0.99 -2.11 -19.47
C PRO A 169 0.11 -1.16 -18.64
N ASP A 170 -0.07 -1.45 -17.35
CA ASP A 170 -0.86 -0.61 -16.43
C ASP A 170 -0.07 0.56 -15.82
N TRP A 171 1.19 0.78 -16.24
CA TRP A 171 2.00 1.87 -15.72
C TRP A 171 1.51 3.22 -16.25
N THR A 172 1.26 4.17 -15.34
CA THR A 172 0.98 5.56 -15.72
C THR A 172 2.21 6.44 -15.52
N ALA A 173 2.50 7.33 -16.46
CA ALA A 173 3.64 8.26 -16.36
C ALA A 173 3.55 9.19 -15.13
N SER A 174 2.33 9.45 -14.66
CA SER A 174 2.09 10.22 -13.42
C SER A 174 2.63 9.50 -12.17
N THR A 175 2.57 8.16 -12.15
CA THR A 175 3.09 7.33 -11.06
C THR A 175 4.61 7.51 -10.90
N GLY A 176 5.36 7.58 -12.01
CA GLY A 176 6.80 7.81 -11.98
C GLY A 176 7.20 9.22 -11.54
N THR A 177 6.44 10.23 -11.96
CA THR A 177 6.69 11.64 -11.59
C THR A 177 6.44 11.89 -10.10
N ASN A 178 5.38 11.29 -9.56
CA ASN A 178 4.99 11.44 -8.16
C ASN A 178 5.71 10.43 -7.23
N TRP A 179 6.52 9.50 -7.78
CA TRP A 179 7.11 8.41 -7.00
C TRP A 179 7.99 8.90 -5.84
N PHE A 180 8.69 10.02 -6.03
CA PHE A 180 9.60 10.59 -5.03
C PHE A 180 9.06 11.89 -4.39
N THR A 181 7.81 12.28 -4.68
CA THR A 181 7.22 13.49 -4.07
C THR A 181 6.67 13.22 -2.67
N ALA A 182 6.18 12.01 -2.43
CA ALA A 182 5.70 11.56 -1.14
C ALA A 182 5.88 10.03 -1.03
N VAL A 183 6.02 9.54 0.20
CA VAL A 183 5.92 8.10 0.47
C VAL A 183 4.46 7.75 0.72
N ASP A 184 3.97 6.70 0.07
CA ASP A 184 2.61 6.21 0.29
C ASP A 184 2.40 5.87 1.77
N GLY A 185 1.25 6.23 2.30
CA GLY A 185 0.93 6.05 3.71
C GLY A 185 -0.18 6.98 4.21
N ALA A 186 -0.67 7.87 3.36
CA ALA A 186 -1.93 8.56 3.58
C ALA A 186 -3.03 7.54 3.90
N ALA A 187 -3.85 7.86 4.91
CA ALA A 187 -5.07 7.12 5.17
C ALA A 187 -5.88 7.07 3.87
N PRO A 188 -6.42 5.90 3.47
CA PRO A 188 -7.33 5.87 2.34
C PRO A 188 -8.55 6.72 2.70
N ALA A 189 -9.15 7.38 1.70
CA ALA A 189 -10.38 8.13 1.95
C ALA A 189 -11.42 7.22 2.64
N PRO A 190 -12.24 7.73 3.57
CA PRO A 190 -13.27 6.92 4.21
C PRO A 190 -14.11 6.19 3.16
N LEU A 191 -14.40 4.90 3.40
CA LEU A 191 -15.27 4.15 2.52
C LEU A 191 -16.67 4.74 2.58
N THR A 192 -17.11 5.35 1.49
CA THR A 192 -18.48 5.84 1.31
C THR A 192 -19.14 5.09 0.18
N VAL A 193 -20.46 4.95 0.25
CA VAL A 193 -21.28 4.31 -0.77
C VAL A 193 -22.46 5.19 -1.14
N THR A 194 -22.81 5.22 -2.41
CA THR A 194 -24.02 5.85 -2.94
C THR A 194 -24.85 4.78 -3.66
N ILE A 195 -26.17 4.86 -3.52
CA ILE A 195 -27.09 3.88 -4.10
C ILE A 195 -27.85 4.44 -5.29
N SER A 196 -28.21 3.56 -6.23
CA SER A 196 -29.18 3.82 -7.29
C SER A 196 -30.18 2.66 -7.35
N PRO A 197 -31.50 2.91 -7.30
CA PRO A 197 -32.16 4.20 -7.17
C PRO A 197 -31.77 4.97 -5.90
N VAL A 198 -31.80 6.30 -5.99
CA VAL A 198 -31.55 7.17 -4.83
C VAL A 198 -32.69 7.00 -3.83
N ASP A 199 -32.40 7.13 -2.54
CA ASP A 199 -33.40 7.02 -1.48
C ASP A 199 -34.61 7.94 -1.74
N GLY A 200 -35.81 7.38 -1.63
CA GLY A 200 -37.09 8.03 -1.91
C GLY A 200 -37.48 8.10 -3.39
N SER A 201 -36.77 7.43 -4.30
CA SER A 201 -37.12 7.41 -5.72
C SER A 201 -38.46 6.71 -5.97
N SER A 202 -39.29 7.26 -6.87
CA SER A 202 -40.56 6.68 -7.30
C SER A 202 -40.56 6.36 -8.80
N GLY A 203 -41.37 5.41 -9.25
CA GLY A 203 -41.51 5.09 -10.67
C GLY A 203 -40.32 4.32 -11.24
N VAL A 204 -39.60 3.59 -10.38
CA VAL A 204 -38.48 2.73 -10.79
C VAL A 204 -39.02 1.56 -11.61
N ALA A 205 -38.38 1.23 -12.75
CA ALA A 205 -38.81 0.11 -13.56
C ALA A 205 -38.72 -1.22 -12.78
N ALA A 206 -39.69 -2.10 -12.96
CA ALA A 206 -39.77 -3.37 -12.22
C ALA A 206 -38.61 -4.34 -12.53
N ASP A 207 -37.93 -4.16 -13.66
CA ASP A 207 -36.75 -4.91 -14.11
C ASP A 207 -35.44 -4.10 -13.94
N ALA A 208 -35.49 -2.97 -13.22
CA ALA A 208 -34.32 -2.13 -13.03
C ALA A 208 -33.23 -2.85 -12.23
N ASN A 209 -31.99 -2.73 -12.71
CA ASN A 209 -30.82 -3.07 -11.91
C ASN A 209 -30.62 -2.05 -10.79
N LEU A 210 -30.25 -2.55 -9.62
CA LEU A 210 -29.93 -1.74 -8.45
C LEU A 210 -28.41 -1.68 -8.29
N THR A 211 -27.86 -0.53 -7.93
CA THR A 211 -26.41 -0.38 -7.79
C THR A 211 -25.98 0.28 -6.49
N TRP A 212 -24.83 -0.17 -5.99
CA TRP A 212 -24.06 0.49 -4.92
C TRP A 212 -22.71 0.91 -5.51
N THR A 213 -22.43 2.20 -5.48
CA THR A 213 -21.18 2.79 -6.00
C THR A 213 -20.33 3.26 -4.82
N PHE A 214 -19.13 2.69 -4.70
CA PHE A 214 -18.18 2.97 -3.63
C PHE A 214 -17.11 3.97 -4.08
N ALA A 215 -16.67 4.83 -3.16
CA ALA A 215 -15.58 5.78 -3.43
C ALA A 215 -14.23 5.06 -3.66
N ASN A 216 -14.01 3.94 -2.97
CA ASN A 216 -12.83 3.08 -3.08
C ASN A 216 -13.20 1.70 -3.63
N ALA A 217 -12.23 0.99 -4.19
CA ALA A 217 -12.41 -0.41 -4.59
C ALA A 217 -12.66 -1.29 -3.35
N ILE A 218 -13.61 -2.23 -3.45
CA ILE A 218 -13.98 -3.16 -2.37
C ILE A 218 -13.42 -4.57 -2.55
N GLN A 219 -13.40 -5.34 -1.47
CA GLN A 219 -13.04 -6.75 -1.53
C GLN A 219 -14.16 -7.54 -2.23
N ALA A 220 -13.83 -8.20 -3.34
CA ALA A 220 -14.81 -8.99 -4.10
C ALA A 220 -15.43 -10.12 -3.26
N THR A 221 -14.71 -10.62 -2.24
CA THR A 221 -15.21 -11.62 -1.28
C THR A 221 -16.37 -11.12 -0.43
N ASP A 222 -16.50 -9.81 -0.25
CA ASP A 222 -17.55 -9.20 0.57
C ASP A 222 -18.84 -8.95 -0.24
N VAL A 223 -18.81 -9.17 -1.57
CA VAL A 223 -19.98 -9.08 -2.47
C VAL A 223 -20.83 -10.35 -2.33
N THR A 224 -21.62 -10.39 -1.27
CA THR A 224 -22.49 -11.54 -0.94
C THR A 224 -23.91 -11.08 -0.61
N ALA A 225 -24.86 -12.01 -0.66
CA ALA A 225 -26.25 -11.76 -0.26
C ALA A 225 -26.41 -11.42 1.24
N ALA A 226 -25.38 -11.60 2.06
CA ALA A 226 -25.38 -11.16 3.47
C ALA A 226 -25.07 -9.66 3.61
N ASN A 227 -24.33 -9.09 2.67
CA ASN A 227 -23.90 -7.70 2.70
C ASN A 227 -24.73 -6.79 1.79
N PHE A 228 -25.29 -7.32 0.70
CA PHE A 228 -26.11 -6.60 -0.26
C PHE A 228 -27.49 -7.23 -0.32
N ILE A 229 -28.48 -6.53 0.22
CA ILE A 229 -29.81 -7.07 0.48
C ILE A 229 -30.86 -6.17 -0.18
N LEU A 230 -31.86 -6.79 -0.78
CA LEU A 230 -33.08 -6.14 -1.21
C LEU A 230 -34.26 -6.75 -0.44
N LEU A 231 -35.02 -5.90 0.23
CA LEU A 231 -36.21 -6.26 1.00
C LEU A 231 -37.44 -5.64 0.36
N LYS A 232 -38.56 -6.35 0.40
CA LYS A 232 -39.87 -5.73 0.19
C LYS A 232 -40.30 -5.03 1.48
N ALA A 233 -40.75 -3.78 1.38
CA ALA A 233 -40.97 -2.94 2.56
C ALA A 233 -42.23 -3.31 3.37
N ASP A 234 -43.20 -3.97 2.75
CA ASP A 234 -44.48 -4.33 3.37
C ASP A 234 -44.38 -5.52 4.33
N ASP A 235 -43.65 -6.57 3.94
CA ASP A 235 -43.54 -7.83 4.67
C ASP A 235 -42.11 -8.19 5.10
N GLY A 236 -41.10 -7.42 4.66
CA GLY A 236 -39.69 -7.67 4.96
C GLY A 236 -39.13 -8.91 4.25
N SER A 237 -39.81 -9.43 3.23
CA SER A 237 -39.33 -10.57 2.45
C SER A 237 -38.06 -10.22 1.67
N LEU A 238 -37.11 -11.15 1.66
CA LEU A 238 -35.87 -11.02 0.89
C LEU A 238 -36.17 -11.28 -0.59
N ILE A 239 -35.74 -10.36 -1.45
CA ILE A 239 -35.80 -10.54 -2.90
C ILE A 239 -34.51 -11.21 -3.36
N ALA A 240 -34.66 -12.33 -4.08
CA ALA A 240 -33.53 -13.03 -4.68
C ALA A 240 -33.06 -12.30 -5.95
N GLY A 241 -31.75 -12.31 -6.20
CA GLY A 241 -31.14 -11.71 -7.39
C GLY A 241 -29.69 -12.09 -7.54
N VAL A 242 -29.11 -11.70 -8.67
CA VAL A 242 -27.71 -11.94 -9.01
C VAL A 242 -26.90 -10.69 -8.68
N LEU A 243 -25.86 -10.87 -7.88
CA LEU A 243 -24.86 -9.84 -7.60
C LEU A 243 -23.70 -9.95 -8.59
N SER A 244 -23.24 -8.81 -9.08
CA SER A 244 -22.04 -8.68 -9.90
C SER A 244 -21.27 -7.43 -9.49
N ILE A 245 -19.97 -7.40 -9.76
CA ILE A 245 -19.11 -6.26 -9.51
C ILE A 245 -18.31 -5.92 -10.76
N ASN A 246 -18.11 -4.63 -11.04
CA ASN A 246 -17.32 -4.19 -12.19
C ASN A 246 -15.82 -4.49 -12.03
N SER A 247 -15.04 -4.39 -13.11
CA SER A 247 -13.60 -4.69 -13.11
C SER A 247 -12.77 -3.78 -12.19
N GLU A 248 -13.24 -2.57 -11.90
CA GLU A 248 -12.59 -1.64 -10.96
C GLU A 248 -12.94 -1.92 -9.49
N HIS A 249 -13.83 -2.89 -9.24
CA HIS A 249 -14.34 -3.25 -7.91
C HIS A 249 -15.00 -2.09 -7.15
N LYS A 250 -15.61 -1.13 -7.86
CA LYS A 250 -16.27 0.05 -7.27
C LYS A 250 -17.79 0.04 -7.37
N VAL A 251 -18.34 -0.72 -8.32
CA VAL A 251 -19.79 -0.72 -8.58
C VAL A 251 -20.30 -2.14 -8.43
N VAL A 252 -21.13 -2.36 -7.41
CA VAL A 252 -21.88 -3.60 -7.22
C VAL A 252 -23.26 -3.42 -7.83
N THR A 253 -23.65 -4.36 -8.70
CA THR A 253 -24.95 -4.40 -9.36
C THR A 253 -25.74 -5.62 -8.87
N PHE A 254 -26.96 -5.38 -8.41
CA PHE A 254 -27.94 -6.41 -8.10
C PHE A 254 -29.01 -6.42 -9.17
N ASN A 255 -29.15 -7.56 -9.85
CA ASN A 255 -30.19 -7.82 -10.82
C ASN A 255 -31.24 -8.77 -10.19
N PRO A 256 -32.46 -8.32 -9.89
CA PRO A 256 -33.52 -9.17 -9.35
C PRO A 256 -33.75 -10.41 -10.23
N ALA A 257 -33.94 -11.59 -9.61
CA ALA A 257 -34.15 -12.84 -10.35
C ALA A 257 -35.52 -12.90 -11.06
N SER A 258 -36.44 -12.02 -10.66
CA SER A 258 -37.76 -11.83 -11.27
C SER A 258 -38.14 -10.36 -11.15
N ASN A 259 -38.99 -9.88 -12.07
CA ASN A 259 -39.48 -8.51 -12.02
C ASN A 259 -40.13 -8.22 -10.66
N LEU A 260 -39.82 -7.05 -10.13
CA LEU A 260 -40.40 -6.54 -8.90
C LEU A 260 -41.90 -6.30 -9.06
N ALA A 261 -42.66 -6.36 -7.97
CA ALA A 261 -44.09 -6.09 -7.99
C ALA A 261 -44.33 -4.61 -8.35
N PRO A 262 -45.30 -4.30 -9.23
CA PRO A 262 -45.61 -2.92 -9.61
C PRO A 262 -46.24 -2.14 -8.44
N GLY A 263 -45.91 -0.85 -8.34
CA GLY A 263 -46.41 0.05 -7.29
C GLY A 263 -46.04 -0.37 -5.85
N ALA A 264 -44.96 -1.14 -5.68
CA ALA A 264 -44.52 -1.65 -4.38
C ALA A 264 -43.24 -0.95 -3.90
N ASP A 265 -43.10 -0.85 -2.58
CA ASP A 265 -41.95 -0.25 -1.92
C ASP A 265 -40.88 -1.30 -1.59
N TYR A 266 -39.63 -0.95 -1.83
CA TYR A 266 -38.46 -1.79 -1.60
C TYR A 266 -37.38 -1.05 -0.82
N ILE A 267 -36.60 -1.79 -0.04
CA ILE A 267 -35.49 -1.28 0.77
C ILE A 267 -34.19 -1.97 0.32
N MET A 268 -33.23 -1.16 -0.10
CA MET A 268 -31.86 -1.56 -0.42
C MET A 268 -30.98 -1.40 0.82
N VAL A 269 -30.21 -2.43 1.16
CA VAL A 269 -29.28 -2.41 2.30
C VAL A 269 -27.89 -2.85 1.85
N CYS A 270 -26.90 -2.04 2.18
CA CYS A 270 -25.48 -2.41 2.20
C CYS A 270 -24.99 -2.35 3.65
N THR A 271 -24.53 -3.47 4.19
CA THR A 271 -24.15 -3.59 5.61
C THR A 271 -22.76 -3.00 5.89
N GLN A 272 -22.43 -2.84 7.18
CA GLN A 272 -21.07 -2.49 7.62
C GLN A 272 -20.03 -3.60 7.39
N GLY A 273 -20.47 -4.79 6.94
CA GLY A 273 -19.60 -5.94 6.67
C GLY A 273 -18.77 -5.80 5.40
N VAL A 274 -19.03 -4.80 4.55
CA VAL A 274 -18.26 -4.53 3.34
C VAL A 274 -16.96 -3.81 3.68
N ARG A 275 -15.84 -4.32 3.19
CA ARG A 275 -14.51 -3.71 3.35
C ARG A 275 -13.93 -3.25 2.02
N ASP A 276 -13.14 -2.19 2.08
CA ASP A 276 -12.31 -1.78 0.95
C ASP A 276 -11.06 -2.68 0.80
N ILE A 277 -10.33 -2.50 -0.31
CA ILE A 277 -9.06 -3.20 -0.55
C ILE A 277 -7.97 -2.86 0.50
N TYR A 278 -8.19 -1.84 1.33
CA TYR A 278 -7.32 -1.44 2.43
C TYR A 278 -7.81 -2.01 3.78
N GLY A 279 -8.92 -2.75 3.80
CA GLY A 279 -9.50 -3.39 4.99
C GLY A 279 -10.41 -2.50 5.82
N GLN A 280 -10.77 -1.29 5.37
CA GLN A 280 -11.69 -0.41 6.07
C GLN A 280 -13.13 -0.84 5.88
N ASN A 281 -13.86 -1.03 6.98
CA ASN A 281 -15.30 -1.27 6.95
C ASN A 281 -16.08 0.00 6.59
N LEU A 282 -17.28 -0.18 6.03
CA LEU A 282 -18.25 0.90 5.89
C LEU A 282 -18.65 1.42 7.29
N ALA A 283 -18.52 2.72 7.53
CA ALA A 283 -18.74 3.31 8.85
C ALA A 283 -20.20 3.19 9.33
N THR A 284 -21.16 3.23 8.41
CA THR A 284 -22.60 3.09 8.69
C THR A 284 -23.23 2.30 7.56
N ALA A 285 -24.14 1.39 7.88
CA ALA A 285 -24.88 0.67 6.85
C ALA A 285 -25.62 1.67 5.96
N SER A 286 -25.54 1.47 4.64
CA SER A 286 -26.27 2.29 3.68
C SER A 286 -27.62 1.67 3.45
N ILE A 287 -28.68 2.41 3.79
CA ILE A 287 -30.06 1.99 3.63
C ILE A 287 -30.74 3.05 2.75
N GLY A 288 -31.52 2.60 1.78
CA GLY A 288 -32.42 3.49 1.05
C GLY A 288 -33.62 2.76 0.48
N SER A 289 -34.65 3.53 0.16
CA SER A 289 -35.96 3.03 -0.24
C SER A 289 -36.34 3.54 -1.63
N PHE A 290 -37.14 2.77 -2.35
CA PHE A 290 -37.72 3.20 -3.62
C PHE A 290 -39.05 2.51 -3.91
N THR A 291 -39.86 3.13 -4.77
CA THR A 291 -41.16 2.61 -5.22
C THR A 291 -41.09 2.28 -6.71
N THR A 292 -41.57 1.10 -7.10
CA THR A 292 -41.68 0.69 -8.50
C THR A 292 -42.80 1.42 -9.24
N ALA A 293 -42.70 1.52 -10.56
CA ALA A 293 -43.78 2.01 -11.42
C ALA A 293 -45.02 1.10 -11.33
N VAL A 294 -46.20 1.70 -11.51
CA VAL A 294 -47.51 1.01 -11.54
C VAL A 294 -47.76 0.41 -12.91
#